data_AF-A0AAW2RZ23-F1
#
_entry.id   AF-A0AAW2RZ23-F1
#
_cell.length_a   1.000
_cell.length_b   1.000
_cell.length_c   1.000
_cell.angle_alpha   90.00
_cell.angle_beta   90.00
_cell.angle_gamma   90.00
#
_symmetry.space_group_name_H-M   'P 1'
#
loop_
_entity.id
_entity.type
_entity.pdbx_description
1 polymer ?
#
loop_
_entity_poly.entity_id
_entity_poly.type
_entity_poly.pdbx_seq_one_letter_code
_entity_poly.pdbx_strand_id
1 'polypeptide(L)'
;MHFDEFPVEVIELVCLRYLAFTCDSELPPSISKLQNLETLVHHRWKFGLRPALLPREIWMLPKLRHLLVTSSCFPDSLGAALLLDKNFILENLQTLSEVRNFRCCRGIIKSVPNLRKLKIAYDVSVSELWQSYQLENLVNLHQLETLALHCYHIRHAVYQEKVALPLQLRELTLSGLRLPWYNLKSIGALPNLEVLKLRRSACQGPEWRPIEGEFCQLKFLLLEDLSDLVQWRVDDTHFPRLQRLIIRSCYKLEEIPSCIGDID
;
A
#
# COMPACT_ATOMS: atom_id res chain seq x y z
N MET A 1 -1.35 -12.20 -21.16
CA MET A 1 -1.61 -13.61 -21.50
C MET A 1 -2.00 -14.32 -20.22
N HIS A 2 -3.05 -15.13 -20.28
CA HIS A 2 -3.50 -15.97 -19.16
C HIS A 2 -2.96 -17.38 -19.36
N PHE A 3 -2.32 -17.93 -18.34
CA PHE A 3 -1.82 -19.30 -18.31
C PHE A 3 -2.41 -20.02 -17.10
N ASP A 4 -2.79 -21.28 -17.28
CA ASP A 4 -3.23 -22.14 -16.17
C ASP A 4 -2.06 -22.46 -15.21
N GLU A 5 -0.85 -22.62 -15.78
CA GLU A 5 0.39 -22.86 -15.05
C GLU A 5 1.51 -21.89 -15.51
N PHE A 6 2.53 -21.72 -14.67
CA PHE A 6 3.67 -20.87 -15.00
C PHE A 6 4.38 -21.39 -16.28
N PRO A 7 4.56 -20.56 -17.33
CA PRO A 7 5.21 -20.98 -18.57
C PRO A 7 6.72 -21.15 -18.34
N VAL A 8 7.15 -22.39 -18.14
CA VAL A 8 8.53 -22.73 -17.73
C VAL A 8 9.59 -22.31 -18.75
N GLU A 9 9.23 -22.23 -20.03
CA GLU A 9 10.10 -21.81 -21.13
C GLU A 9 10.57 -20.37 -20.97
N VAL A 10 9.79 -19.52 -20.28
CA VAL A 10 10.17 -18.13 -20.00
C VAL A 10 11.48 -18.06 -19.22
N ILE A 11 11.79 -19.08 -18.41
CA ILE A 11 13.00 -19.13 -17.59
C ILE A 11 14.27 -19.23 -18.46
N GLU A 12 14.15 -19.70 -19.69
CA GLU A 12 15.27 -19.79 -20.64
C GLU A 12 15.61 -18.43 -21.27
N LEU A 13 14.74 -17.44 -21.12
CA LEU A 13 14.93 -16.08 -21.63
C LEU A 13 15.86 -15.27 -20.70
N VAL A 14 17.13 -15.65 -20.62
CA VAL A 14 18.12 -15.06 -19.68
C VAL A 14 18.36 -13.56 -19.86
N CYS A 15 18.06 -13.01 -21.03
CA CYS A 15 18.17 -11.57 -21.33
C CYS A 15 16.90 -10.78 -20.94
N LEU A 16 15.86 -11.44 -20.43
CA LEU A 16 14.58 -10.82 -20.12
C LEU A 16 14.72 -9.82 -18.97
N ARG A 17 14.26 -8.58 -19.20
CA ARG A 17 14.26 -7.48 -18.22
C ARG A 17 12.87 -7.19 -17.67
N TYR A 18 11.83 -7.53 -18.41
CA TYR A 18 10.44 -7.28 -18.05
C TYR A 18 9.62 -8.54 -18.32
N LEU A 19 8.94 -9.04 -17.28
CA LEU A 19 8.04 -10.18 -17.37
C LEU A 19 6.69 -9.79 -16.77
N ALA A 20 5.63 -9.84 -17.58
CA ALA A 20 4.27 -9.62 -17.13
C ALA A 20 3.36 -10.74 -17.63
N PHE A 21 2.65 -11.38 -16.72
CA PHE A 21 1.72 -12.45 -17.06
C PHE A 21 0.63 -12.62 -16.02
N THR A 22 -0.44 -13.30 -16.42
CA THR A 22 -1.52 -13.70 -15.54
C THR A 22 -1.48 -15.21 -15.39
N CYS A 23 -1.30 -15.70 -14.18
CA CYS A 23 -1.29 -17.13 -13.88
C CYS A 23 -1.82 -17.35 -12.48
N ASP A 24 -2.63 -18.39 -12.26
CA ASP A 24 -3.15 -18.69 -10.94
C ASP A 24 -2.19 -19.57 -10.10
N SER A 25 -1.20 -20.20 -10.74
CA SER A 25 -0.19 -21.03 -10.08
C SER A 25 0.80 -20.20 -9.26
N GLU A 26 1.52 -20.88 -8.36
CA GLU A 26 2.63 -20.25 -7.65
C GLU A 26 3.82 -19.99 -8.58
N LEU A 27 4.62 -18.97 -8.23
CA LEU A 27 5.87 -18.71 -8.94
C LEU A 27 6.89 -19.79 -8.58
N PRO A 28 7.52 -20.46 -9.55
CA PRO A 28 8.49 -21.49 -9.25
C PRO A 28 9.82 -20.87 -8.76
N PRO A 29 10.59 -21.56 -7.89
CA PRO A 29 11.93 -21.13 -7.45
C PRO A 29 12.91 -20.84 -8.59
N SER A 30 12.71 -21.48 -9.74
CA SER A 30 13.50 -21.29 -10.96
C SER A 30 13.40 -19.89 -11.56
N ILE A 31 12.50 -19.03 -11.07
CA ILE A 31 12.44 -17.60 -11.42
C ILE A 31 13.79 -16.90 -11.17
N SER A 32 14.59 -17.38 -10.21
CA SER A 32 15.95 -16.89 -9.94
C SER A 32 16.90 -17.00 -11.11
N LYS A 33 16.65 -17.84 -12.12
CA LYS A 33 17.51 -17.92 -13.32
C LYS A 33 17.41 -16.66 -14.20
N LEU A 34 16.36 -15.85 -14.06
CA LEU A 34 16.18 -14.60 -14.80
C LEU A 34 17.02 -13.45 -14.22
N GLN A 35 18.35 -13.61 -14.23
CA GLN A 35 19.30 -12.69 -13.57
C GLN A 35 19.26 -11.24 -14.08
N ASN A 36 18.72 -11.01 -15.28
CA ASN A 36 18.55 -9.67 -15.86
C ASN A 36 17.18 -9.03 -15.58
N LEU A 37 16.29 -9.72 -14.85
CA LEU A 37 14.92 -9.26 -14.64
C LEU A 37 14.89 -8.02 -13.74
N GLU A 38 14.28 -6.96 -14.25
CA GLU A 38 14.09 -5.69 -13.54
C GLU A 38 12.66 -5.50 -13.08
N THR A 39 11.68 -5.98 -13.86
CA THR A 39 10.26 -5.87 -13.55
C THR A 39 9.58 -7.21 -13.67
N LEU A 40 8.89 -7.61 -12.61
CA LEU A 40 8.00 -8.76 -12.58
C LEU A 40 6.59 -8.32 -12.22
N VAL A 41 5.65 -8.61 -13.11
CA VAL A 41 4.23 -8.42 -12.90
C VAL A 41 3.55 -9.80 -12.94
N HIS A 42 2.99 -10.20 -11.81
CA HIS A 42 2.28 -11.47 -11.67
C HIS A 42 0.86 -11.21 -11.19
N HIS A 43 -0.09 -11.40 -12.10
CA HIS A 43 -1.51 -11.27 -11.82
C HIS A 43 -2.17 -12.64 -11.64
N ARG A 44 -3.05 -12.78 -10.64
CA ARG A 44 -3.88 -13.96 -10.43
C ARG A 44 -5.32 -13.57 -10.70
N TRP A 45 -6.00 -14.35 -11.54
CA TRP A 45 -7.33 -14.02 -12.03
C TRP A 45 -8.42 -14.48 -11.06
N LYS A 46 -8.27 -15.67 -10.47
CA LYS A 46 -9.31 -16.25 -9.62
C LYS A 46 -9.40 -15.54 -8.27
N PHE A 47 -10.56 -14.90 -8.06
CA PHE A 47 -10.96 -14.36 -6.76
C PHE A 47 -11.16 -15.49 -5.74
N GLY A 48 -10.79 -15.26 -4.48
CA GLY A 48 -10.96 -16.22 -3.39
C GLY A 48 -9.90 -17.32 -3.29
N LEU A 49 -8.89 -17.34 -4.18
CA LEU A 49 -7.73 -18.20 -3.99
C LEU A 49 -6.98 -17.82 -2.71
N ARG A 50 -6.45 -18.84 -2.02
CA ARG A 50 -5.50 -18.63 -0.92
C ARG A 50 -4.32 -17.79 -1.43
N PRO A 51 -3.77 -16.89 -0.59
CA PRO A 51 -2.56 -16.18 -0.96
C PRO A 51 -1.46 -17.16 -1.39
N ALA A 52 -0.88 -16.98 -2.58
CA ALA A 52 0.28 -17.74 -3.04
C ALA A 52 1.50 -17.25 -2.29
N LEU A 53 2.36 -18.16 -1.88
CA LEU A 53 3.64 -17.79 -1.30
C LEU A 53 4.60 -17.42 -2.42
N LEU A 54 5.26 -16.27 -2.31
CA LEU A 54 6.37 -15.96 -3.21
C LEU A 54 7.55 -16.89 -2.90
N PRO A 55 8.23 -17.47 -3.91
CA PRO A 55 9.44 -18.23 -3.69
C PRO A 55 10.52 -17.29 -3.12
N ARG A 56 11.32 -17.77 -2.17
CA ARG A 56 12.41 -16.97 -1.56
C ARG A 56 13.46 -16.56 -2.60
N GLU A 57 13.60 -17.35 -3.65
CA GLU A 57 14.54 -17.18 -4.75
C GLU A 57 14.30 -15.89 -5.56
N ILE A 58 13.09 -15.33 -5.50
CA ILE A 58 12.77 -14.05 -6.15
C ILE A 58 13.63 -12.89 -5.65
N TRP A 59 14.03 -12.94 -4.39
CA TRP A 59 14.83 -11.90 -3.75
C TRP A 59 16.30 -11.98 -4.17
N MET A 60 16.75 -13.13 -4.65
CA MET A 60 18.10 -13.33 -5.17
C MET A 60 18.30 -12.70 -6.57
N LEU A 61 17.26 -12.09 -7.16
CA LEU A 61 17.35 -11.41 -8.45
C LEU A 61 18.08 -10.06 -8.30
N PRO A 62 19.31 -9.93 -8.80
CA PRO A 62 20.18 -8.80 -8.44
C PRO A 62 19.70 -7.47 -9.04
N LYS A 63 18.99 -7.51 -10.17
CA LYS A 63 18.52 -6.32 -10.89
C LYS A 63 17.05 -5.99 -10.64
N LEU A 64 16.36 -6.73 -9.77
CA LEU A 64 14.93 -6.56 -9.57
C LEU A 64 14.62 -5.18 -8.96
N ARG A 65 13.79 -4.39 -9.66
CA ARG A 65 13.35 -3.06 -9.27
C ARG A 65 11.88 -3.00 -8.92
N HIS A 66 11.06 -3.72 -9.67
CA HIS A 66 9.62 -3.63 -9.56
C HIS A 66 8.99 -5.01 -9.45
N LEU A 67 8.34 -5.26 -8.32
CA LEU A 67 7.56 -6.47 -8.09
C LEU A 67 6.10 -6.10 -7.84
N LEU A 68 5.26 -6.44 -8.81
CA LEU A 68 3.82 -6.18 -8.78
C LEU A 68 3.10 -7.51 -8.77
N VAL A 69 2.59 -7.92 -7.60
CA VAL A 69 2.04 -9.25 -7.39
C VAL A 69 0.64 -9.13 -6.81
N THR A 70 -0.37 -9.70 -7.46
CA THR A 70 -1.73 -9.64 -6.90
C THR A 70 -1.98 -10.82 -5.98
N SER A 71 -2.52 -10.53 -4.80
CA SER A 71 -2.97 -11.55 -3.86
C SER A 71 -1.87 -12.50 -3.37
N SER A 72 -0.59 -12.11 -3.37
CA SER A 72 0.50 -12.98 -2.89
C SER A 72 0.90 -12.65 -1.46
N CYS A 73 1.13 -13.68 -0.64
CA CYS A 73 1.77 -13.54 0.65
C CYS A 73 3.28 -13.57 0.50
N PHE A 74 3.96 -12.80 1.34
CA PHE A 74 5.38 -13.07 1.55
C PHE A 74 5.50 -14.44 2.21
N PRO A 75 6.52 -15.22 1.85
CA PRO A 75 6.80 -16.39 2.66
C PRO A 75 7.11 -15.90 4.07
N ASP A 76 6.62 -16.60 5.10
CA ASP A 76 7.01 -16.33 6.50
C ASP A 76 8.55 -16.28 6.64
N SER A 77 9.23 -16.92 5.70
CA SER A 77 10.66 -16.90 5.51
C SER A 77 11.27 -15.60 4.95
N LEU A 78 10.59 -14.47 4.72
CA LEU A 78 11.35 -13.21 4.56
C LEU A 78 11.96 -12.80 5.91
N GLY A 79 11.23 -13.07 7.00
CA GLY A 79 11.80 -13.09 8.34
C GLY A 79 12.92 -14.13 8.45
N ALA A 80 12.73 -15.35 7.95
CA ALA A 80 13.74 -16.42 8.04
C ALA A 80 14.94 -16.27 7.07
N ALA A 81 14.80 -15.59 5.94
CA ALA A 81 15.87 -15.29 4.99
C ALA A 81 16.76 -14.18 5.56
N LEU A 82 16.17 -13.19 6.24
CA LEU A 82 16.90 -12.25 7.09
C LEU A 82 17.53 -12.90 8.33
N LEU A 83 17.01 -14.05 8.79
CA LEU A 83 17.68 -14.85 9.83
C LEU A 83 18.91 -15.61 9.27
N LEU A 84 18.93 -15.95 7.98
CA LEU A 84 20.04 -16.63 7.31
C LEU A 84 21.16 -15.67 6.89
N ASP A 85 20.80 -14.45 6.46
CA ASP A 85 21.76 -13.37 6.21
C ASP A 85 21.19 -12.03 6.70
N LYS A 86 21.71 -11.55 7.84
CA LYS A 86 21.30 -10.27 8.43
C LYS A 86 21.69 -9.06 7.59
N ASN A 87 22.57 -9.23 6.60
CA ASN A 87 23.07 -8.18 5.72
C ASN A 87 22.43 -8.23 4.32
N PHE A 88 21.39 -9.03 4.12
CA PHE A 88 20.69 -9.10 2.85
C PHE A 88 20.03 -7.76 2.51
N ILE A 89 20.47 -7.12 1.42
CA ILE A 89 19.98 -5.80 0.97
C ILE A 89 19.47 -5.91 -0.47
N LEU A 90 18.22 -5.49 -0.67
CA LEU A 90 17.55 -5.37 -1.95
C LEU A 90 17.72 -3.94 -2.49
N GLU A 91 18.97 -3.58 -2.80
CA GLU A 91 19.35 -2.21 -3.13
C GLU A 91 18.61 -1.65 -4.35
N ASN A 92 18.34 -2.50 -5.36
CA ASN A 92 17.66 -2.08 -6.58
C ASN A 92 16.14 -2.00 -6.43
N LEU A 93 15.55 -2.54 -5.37
CA LEU A 93 14.11 -2.66 -5.24
C LEU A 93 13.45 -1.31 -4.94
N GLN A 94 12.57 -0.87 -5.84
CA GLN A 94 11.88 0.41 -5.78
C GLN A 94 10.37 0.28 -5.61
N THR A 95 9.78 -0.84 -6.02
CA THR A 95 8.32 -1.03 -5.98
C THR A 95 7.95 -2.42 -5.48
N LEU A 96 7.11 -2.44 -4.45
CA LEU A 96 6.39 -3.61 -3.94
C LEU A 96 4.90 -3.30 -3.97
N SER A 97 4.14 -3.98 -4.83
CA SER A 97 2.70 -3.73 -4.96
C SER A 97 1.87 -4.97 -4.62
N GLU A 98 0.82 -4.75 -3.83
CA GLU A 98 -0.23 -5.71 -3.45
C GLU A 98 0.25 -6.90 -2.62
N VAL A 99 1.24 -6.63 -1.79
CA VAL A 99 1.78 -7.59 -0.84
C VAL A 99 0.77 -7.89 0.26
N ARG A 100 0.45 -9.17 0.49
CA ARG A 100 -0.39 -9.56 1.62
C ARG A 100 0.40 -9.74 2.91
N ASN A 101 -0.16 -9.24 4.02
CA ASN A 101 0.31 -9.43 5.40
C ASN A 101 1.79 -9.08 5.62
N PHE A 102 2.27 -8.03 4.94
CA PHE A 102 3.65 -7.56 5.05
C PHE A 102 3.97 -7.14 6.49
N ARG A 103 5.00 -7.74 7.09
CA ARG A 103 5.51 -7.33 8.41
C ARG A 103 6.60 -6.27 8.22
N CYS A 104 6.40 -5.09 8.79
CA CYS A 104 7.36 -3.99 8.74
C CYS A 104 8.44 -4.14 9.83
N CYS A 105 9.03 -5.33 9.97
CA CYS A 105 10.10 -5.54 10.95
C CYS A 105 11.33 -4.68 10.60
N ARG A 106 12.06 -4.19 11.61
CA ARG A 106 13.26 -3.34 11.38
C ARG A 106 14.27 -3.94 10.41
N GLY A 107 14.49 -5.25 10.44
CA GLY A 107 15.37 -5.94 9.49
C GLY A 107 14.88 -5.85 8.05
N ILE A 108 13.58 -6.01 7.83
CA ILE A 108 12.94 -5.89 6.51
C ILE A 108 13.02 -4.46 6.01
N ILE A 109 12.71 -3.48 6.86
CA ILE A 109 12.77 -2.07 6.46
C ILE A 109 14.19 -1.64 6.09
N LYS A 110 15.21 -2.15 6.81
CA LYS A 110 16.62 -1.91 6.49
C LYS A 110 17.08 -2.60 5.20
N SER A 111 16.46 -3.72 4.81
CA SER A 111 16.83 -4.43 3.59
C SER A 111 16.28 -3.80 2.31
N VAL A 112 15.33 -2.87 2.39
CA VAL A 112 14.73 -2.19 1.22
C VAL A 112 14.95 -0.66 1.25
N PRO A 113 16.21 -0.17 1.30
CA PRO A 113 16.50 1.24 1.56
C PRO A 113 16.01 2.20 0.47
N ASN A 114 15.86 1.73 -0.77
CA ASN A 114 15.48 2.54 -1.94
C ASN A 114 14.02 2.35 -2.37
N LEU A 115 13.17 1.81 -1.47
CA LEU A 115 11.77 1.56 -1.77
C LEU A 115 10.98 2.87 -1.90
N ARG A 116 10.37 3.10 -3.06
CA ARG A 116 9.60 4.31 -3.38
C ARG A 116 8.10 4.08 -3.37
N LYS A 117 7.65 2.86 -3.72
CA LYS A 117 6.23 2.52 -3.80
C LYS A 117 5.95 1.23 -3.05
N LEU A 118 5.03 1.30 -2.09
CA LEU A 118 4.62 0.16 -1.28
C LEU A 118 3.09 0.08 -1.22
N LYS A 119 2.52 -1.05 -1.63
CA LYS A 119 1.10 -1.33 -1.42
C LYS A 119 0.93 -2.63 -0.66
N ILE A 120 0.28 -2.55 0.49
CA ILE A 120 0.08 -3.66 1.41
C ILE A 120 -1.41 -3.92 1.57
N ALA A 121 -1.77 -5.19 1.58
CA ALA A 121 -3.08 -5.70 1.91
C ALA A 121 -3.00 -6.57 3.18
N TYR A 122 -3.85 -6.30 4.15
CA TYR A 122 -3.94 -7.05 5.40
C TYR A 122 -5.24 -7.83 5.43
N ASP A 123 -5.16 -9.14 5.59
CA ASP A 123 -6.30 -10.02 5.84
C ASP A 123 -6.29 -10.39 7.32
N VAL A 124 -6.95 -9.56 8.12
CA VAL A 124 -6.83 -9.61 9.58
C VAL A 124 -8.20 -9.95 10.14
N SER A 125 -8.38 -11.25 10.41
CA SER A 125 -9.55 -11.76 11.13
C SER A 125 -9.47 -11.51 12.64
N VAL A 126 -8.26 -11.30 13.17
CA VAL A 126 -8.00 -11.16 14.62
C VAL A 126 -7.13 -9.93 14.89
N SER A 127 -7.63 -9.02 15.74
CA SER A 127 -6.98 -7.74 16.09
C SER A 127 -5.55 -7.89 16.63
N GLU A 128 -5.25 -8.99 17.32
CA GLU A 128 -3.96 -9.26 17.98
C GLU A 128 -2.79 -9.40 17.01
N LEU A 129 -3.06 -9.76 15.74
CA LEU A 129 -2.03 -9.85 14.72
C LEU A 129 -1.57 -8.46 14.24
N TRP A 130 -2.32 -7.40 14.51
CA TRP A 130 -2.01 -6.08 13.97
C TRP A 130 -0.69 -5.51 14.49
N GLN A 131 -0.46 -5.63 15.81
CA GLN A 131 0.80 -5.23 16.42
C GLN A 131 2.00 -6.00 15.86
N SER A 132 1.77 -7.24 15.39
CA SER A 132 2.83 -8.07 14.80
C SER A 132 3.31 -7.57 13.43
N TYR A 133 2.58 -6.65 12.79
CA TYR A 133 3.00 -6.02 11.52
C TYR A 133 3.92 -4.83 11.71
N GLN A 134 4.05 -4.27 12.93
CA GLN A 134 5.02 -3.23 13.29
C GLN A 134 5.03 -2.02 12.34
N LEU A 135 3.85 -1.54 11.93
CA LEU A 135 3.66 -0.46 10.97
C LEU A 135 4.36 0.85 11.36
N GLU A 136 4.62 1.06 12.65
CA GLU A 136 5.38 2.19 13.16
C GLU A 136 6.79 2.29 12.55
N ASN A 137 7.36 1.19 12.05
CA ASN A 137 8.67 1.22 11.40
C ASN A 137 8.63 1.78 9.97
N LEU A 138 7.44 1.98 9.37
CA LEU A 138 7.29 2.56 8.03
C LEU A 138 7.98 3.92 7.93
N VAL A 139 8.02 4.72 9.00
CA VAL A 139 8.70 6.02 9.06
C VAL A 139 10.18 5.98 8.64
N ASN A 140 10.83 4.81 8.74
CA ASN A 140 12.23 4.63 8.37
C ASN A 140 12.43 4.38 6.86
N LEU A 141 11.36 4.29 6.07
CA LEU A 141 11.43 4.24 4.60
C LEU A 141 11.54 5.66 4.04
N HIS A 142 12.75 6.23 4.13
CA HIS A 142 12.99 7.65 3.82
C HIS A 142 12.78 8.03 2.35
N GLN A 143 12.76 7.08 1.42
CA GLN A 143 12.50 7.32 -0.01
C GLN A 143 11.06 6.99 -0.43
N LEU A 144 10.18 6.62 0.52
CA LEU A 144 8.83 6.18 0.18
C LEU A 144 7.95 7.37 -0.24
N GLU A 145 7.55 7.36 -1.50
CA GLU A 145 6.72 8.38 -2.14
C GLU A 145 5.25 7.94 -2.25
N THR A 146 4.99 6.64 -2.37
CA THR A 146 3.63 6.09 -2.50
C THR A 146 3.39 4.96 -1.51
N LEU A 147 2.32 5.08 -0.73
CA LEU A 147 1.87 4.06 0.21
C LEU A 147 0.38 3.77 0.00
N ALA A 148 0.04 2.48 -0.11
CA ALA A 148 -1.34 2.03 0.01
C ALA A 148 -1.46 0.99 1.12
N LEU A 149 -2.36 1.23 2.07
CA LEU A 149 -2.70 0.30 3.13
C LEU A 149 -4.16 -0.10 2.97
N HIS A 150 -4.38 -1.37 2.64
CA HIS A 150 -5.70 -1.98 2.55
C HIS A 150 -5.84 -2.97 3.67
N CYS A 151 -6.94 -2.91 4.40
CA CYS A 151 -7.30 -3.94 5.36
C CYS A 151 -8.67 -4.50 5.07
N TYR A 152 -8.71 -5.83 5.00
CA TYR A 152 -9.91 -6.62 4.78
C TYR A 152 -10.29 -7.29 6.11
N HIS A 153 -11.59 -7.34 6.38
CA HIS A 153 -12.19 -8.17 7.44
C HIS A 153 -11.93 -7.80 8.91
N ILE A 154 -11.43 -6.61 9.25
CA ILE A 154 -11.39 -6.21 10.67
C ILE A 154 -12.83 -6.05 11.19
N ARG A 155 -13.31 -6.91 12.08
CA ARG A 155 -14.59 -6.72 12.81
C ARG A 155 -14.44 -5.91 14.09
N HIS A 156 -13.24 -5.88 14.66
CA HIS A 156 -12.91 -5.16 15.90
C HIS A 156 -11.77 -4.20 15.60
N ALA A 157 -12.07 -2.91 15.48
CA ALA A 157 -11.09 -1.89 15.12
C ALA A 157 -9.88 -1.95 16.06
N VAL A 158 -8.69 -2.03 15.49
CA VAL A 158 -7.48 -1.73 16.23
C VAL A 158 -7.52 -0.22 16.42
N TYR A 159 -7.88 0.25 17.61
CA TYR A 159 -7.73 1.64 18.00
C TYR A 159 -6.23 1.96 17.99
N GLN A 160 -5.69 2.29 16.82
CA GLN A 160 -4.39 2.94 16.75
C GLN A 160 -4.63 4.42 17.00
N GLU A 161 -4.01 4.97 18.03
CA GLU A 161 -4.08 6.41 18.29
C GLU A 161 -3.36 7.22 17.20
N LYS A 162 -2.36 6.62 16.51
CA LYS A 162 -1.56 7.29 15.46
C LYS A 162 -1.02 6.30 14.43
N VAL A 163 -1.06 6.69 13.16
CA VAL A 163 -0.31 6.04 12.07
C VAL A 163 0.91 6.91 11.78
N ALA A 164 2.11 6.36 12.00
CA ALA A 164 3.36 7.05 11.74
C ALA A 164 3.80 6.79 10.29
N LEU A 165 3.90 7.86 9.48
CA LEU A 165 4.15 7.79 8.04
C LEU A 165 5.46 8.50 7.65
N PRO A 166 6.12 8.09 6.56
CA PRO A 166 7.29 8.79 6.00
C PRO A 166 6.97 10.22 5.57
N LEU A 167 7.91 11.15 5.80
CA LEU A 167 7.75 12.56 5.43
C LEU A 167 7.83 12.83 3.91
N GLN A 168 8.43 11.92 3.14
CA GLN A 168 8.54 12.05 1.68
C GLN A 168 7.30 11.55 0.92
N LEU A 169 6.26 11.15 1.64
CA LEU A 169 5.06 10.58 1.04
C LEU A 169 4.31 11.62 0.23
N ARG A 170 4.05 11.29 -1.04
CA ARG A 170 3.28 12.09 -2.00
C ARG A 170 1.89 11.53 -2.27
N GLU A 171 1.76 10.20 -2.22
CA GLU A 171 0.48 9.52 -2.41
C GLU A 171 0.19 8.56 -1.27
N LEU A 172 -0.96 8.74 -0.63
CA LEU A 172 -1.49 7.85 0.39
C LEU A 172 -2.85 7.30 -0.01
N THR A 173 -2.98 5.98 0.03
CA THR A 173 -4.27 5.27 -0.05
C THR A 173 -4.53 4.52 1.23
N LEU A 174 -5.71 4.72 1.82
CA LEU A 174 -6.18 3.99 3.00
C LEU A 174 -7.50 3.30 2.68
N SER A 175 -7.69 2.07 3.15
CA SER A 175 -8.96 1.33 3.03
C SER A 175 -9.10 0.36 4.21
N GLY A 176 -10.22 0.39 4.91
CA GLY A 176 -10.57 -0.57 5.94
C GLY A 176 -9.84 -0.41 7.28
N LEU A 177 -9.07 0.67 7.48
CA LEU A 177 -8.37 0.93 8.75
C LEU A 177 -9.30 1.46 9.85
N ARG A 178 -10.46 2.04 9.49
CA ARG A 178 -11.39 2.72 10.41
C ARG A 178 -10.71 3.72 11.36
N LEU A 179 -9.81 4.54 10.82
CA LEU A 179 -9.15 5.58 11.59
C LEU A 179 -10.19 6.62 12.04
N PRO A 180 -10.25 7.00 13.32
CA PRO A 180 -11.02 8.17 13.72
C PRO A 180 -10.56 9.39 12.92
N TRP A 181 -11.48 10.27 12.55
CA TRP A 181 -11.15 11.45 11.72
C TRP A 181 -10.05 12.33 12.31
N TYR A 182 -9.97 12.47 13.63
CA TYR A 182 -8.93 13.26 14.30
C TYR A 182 -7.52 12.67 14.13
N ASN A 183 -7.37 11.37 13.81
CA ASN A 183 -6.07 10.76 13.49
C ASN A 183 -5.52 11.23 12.14
N LEU A 184 -6.37 11.77 11.26
CA LEU A 184 -5.90 12.31 9.99
C LEU A 184 -5.03 13.56 10.17
N LYS A 185 -4.99 14.16 11.36
CA LYS A 185 -4.09 15.29 11.67
C LYS A 185 -2.63 15.01 11.31
N SER A 186 -2.11 13.82 11.63
CA SER A 186 -0.73 13.47 11.28
C SER A 186 -0.52 13.29 9.78
N ILE A 187 -1.55 12.89 9.05
CA ILE A 187 -1.54 12.75 7.59
C ILE A 187 -1.64 14.13 6.94
N GLY A 188 -2.51 15.00 7.46
CA GLY A 188 -2.67 16.39 7.03
C GLY A 188 -1.41 17.23 7.21
N ALA A 189 -0.60 16.91 8.22
CA ALA A 189 0.69 17.57 8.45
C ALA A 189 1.82 17.11 7.51
N LEU A 190 1.59 16.14 6.60
CA LEU A 190 2.65 15.66 5.70
C LEU A 190 3.03 16.73 4.68
N PRO A 191 4.32 17.10 4.58
CA PRO A 191 4.75 18.28 3.86
C PRO A 191 4.68 18.15 2.33
N ASN A 192 4.64 16.92 1.81
CA ASN A 192 4.69 16.64 0.37
C ASN A 192 3.46 15.86 -0.13
N LEU A 193 2.41 15.71 0.68
CA LEU A 193 1.27 14.88 0.33
C LEU A 193 0.39 15.56 -0.73
N GLU A 194 0.45 15.05 -1.95
CA GLU A 194 -0.28 15.58 -3.12
C GLU A 194 -1.56 14.79 -3.41
N VAL A 195 -1.61 13.51 -3.04
CA VAL A 195 -2.71 12.60 -3.37
C VAL A 195 -3.16 11.85 -2.12
N LEU A 196 -4.44 12.00 -1.77
CA LEU A 196 -5.08 11.27 -0.68
C LEU A 196 -6.29 10.51 -1.22
N LYS A 197 -6.31 9.20 -0.97
CA LYS A 197 -7.40 8.29 -1.36
C LYS A 197 -7.92 7.57 -0.13
N LEU A 198 -9.07 8.00 0.37
CA LEU A 198 -9.78 7.34 1.47
C LEU A 198 -10.85 6.44 0.85
N ARG A 199 -10.72 5.13 1.01
CA ARG A 199 -11.65 4.14 0.46
C ARG A 199 -12.44 3.43 1.56
N ARG A 200 -13.35 2.53 1.18
CA ARG A 200 -14.20 1.71 2.05
C ARG A 200 -13.68 1.61 3.48
N SER A 201 -14.41 2.21 4.43
CA SER A 201 -14.11 2.17 5.87
C SER A 201 -12.67 2.59 6.23
N ALA A 202 -12.03 3.49 5.47
CA ALA A 202 -10.70 4.01 5.79
C ALA A 202 -10.72 4.83 7.10
N CYS A 203 -11.76 5.64 7.26
CA CYS A 203 -12.01 6.46 8.43
C CYS A 203 -13.35 6.11 9.07
N GLN A 204 -13.50 6.45 10.35
CA GLN A 204 -14.72 6.20 11.13
C GLN A 204 -15.19 7.49 11.81
N GLY A 205 -16.52 7.66 11.82
CA GLY A 205 -17.22 8.75 12.49
C GLY A 205 -18.08 9.56 11.52
N PRO A 206 -19.11 10.24 12.04
CA PRO A 206 -20.08 10.99 11.24
C PRO A 206 -19.54 12.29 10.67
N GLU A 207 -18.51 12.86 11.28
CA GLU A 207 -18.01 14.18 10.92
C GLU A 207 -16.51 14.16 10.63
N TRP A 208 -16.13 14.68 9.46
CA TRP A 208 -14.76 15.04 9.16
C TRP A 208 -14.58 16.55 9.17
N ARG A 209 -13.74 17.04 10.07
CA ARG A 209 -13.33 18.44 10.19
C ARG A 209 -11.79 18.52 10.21
N PRO A 210 -11.15 18.79 9.06
CA PRO A 210 -9.73 19.11 9.02
C PRO A 210 -9.41 20.35 9.88
N ILE A 211 -8.15 20.49 10.29
CA ILE A 211 -7.66 21.70 10.98
C ILE A 211 -7.00 22.61 9.95
N GLU A 212 -7.10 23.93 10.16
CA GLU A 212 -6.36 24.92 9.38
C GLU A 212 -4.86 24.57 9.32
N GLY A 213 -4.28 24.67 8.12
CA GLY A 213 -2.88 24.29 7.86
C GLY A 213 -2.64 22.80 7.61
N GLU A 214 -3.67 21.95 7.66
CA GLU A 214 -3.59 20.57 7.20
C GLU A 214 -3.81 20.47 5.68
N PHE A 215 -3.17 19.48 5.05
CA PHE A 215 -3.34 19.13 3.64
C PHE A 215 -2.99 20.25 2.65
N CYS A 216 -2.07 21.16 3.01
CA CYS A 216 -1.71 22.33 2.18
C CYS A 216 -1.15 21.99 0.78
N GLN A 217 -0.60 20.79 0.58
CA GLN A 217 -0.05 20.35 -0.70
C GLN A 217 -1.00 19.46 -1.50
N LEU A 218 -2.19 19.18 -0.96
CA LEU A 218 -3.09 18.19 -1.53
C LEU A 218 -3.70 18.71 -2.85
N LYS A 219 -3.44 17.98 -3.94
CA LYS A 219 -3.95 18.26 -5.29
C LYS A 219 -5.10 17.33 -5.67
N PHE A 220 -5.11 16.12 -5.14
CA PHE A 220 -6.13 15.11 -5.44
C PHE A 220 -6.70 14.50 -4.17
N LEU A 221 -8.03 14.54 -4.03
CA LEU A 221 -8.77 13.89 -2.96
C LEU A 221 -9.81 12.92 -3.54
N LEU A 222 -9.78 11.67 -3.09
CA LEU A 222 -10.81 10.68 -3.35
C LEU A 222 -11.47 10.23 -2.04
N LEU A 223 -12.79 10.38 -1.98
CA LEU A 223 -13.67 9.84 -0.95
C LEU A 223 -14.50 8.69 -1.54
N GLU A 224 -13.98 7.49 -1.32
CA GLU A 224 -14.41 6.16 -1.68
C GLU A 224 -15.31 5.43 -0.67
N ASP A 225 -16.62 5.22 -0.87
CA ASP A 225 -17.40 4.22 -0.09
C ASP A 225 -17.30 4.45 1.44
N LEU A 226 -17.38 5.72 1.86
CA LEU A 226 -17.31 6.13 3.25
C LEU A 226 -18.71 6.12 3.88
N SER A 227 -19.16 4.94 4.28
CA SER A 227 -20.53 4.66 4.75
C SER A 227 -20.96 5.42 6.00
N ASP A 228 -20.01 5.96 6.77
CA ASP A 228 -20.28 6.60 8.05
C ASP A 228 -20.17 8.11 8.00
N LEU A 229 -19.57 8.66 6.93
CA LEU A 229 -19.38 10.11 6.78
C LEU A 229 -20.71 10.77 6.43
N VAL A 230 -21.16 11.67 7.30
CA VAL A 230 -22.41 12.45 7.15
C VAL A 230 -22.10 13.92 6.88
N GLN A 231 -21.18 14.48 7.67
CA GLN A 231 -20.81 15.89 7.65
C GLN A 231 -19.35 16.04 7.25
N TRP A 232 -19.10 16.80 6.20
CA TRP A 232 -17.75 17.24 5.85
C TRP A 232 -17.67 18.74 6.10
N ARG A 233 -16.98 19.16 7.16
CA ARG A 233 -16.90 20.56 7.57
C ARG A 233 -15.55 21.15 7.17
N VAL A 234 -15.56 21.93 6.10
CA VAL A 234 -14.41 22.69 5.63
C VAL A 234 -14.84 24.12 5.27
N ASP A 235 -13.86 25.01 5.21
CA ASP A 235 -14.00 26.40 4.76
C ASP A 235 -12.90 26.70 3.73
N ASP A 236 -12.86 27.94 3.24
CA ASP A 236 -11.96 28.40 2.16
C ASP A 236 -10.46 28.32 2.52
N THR A 237 -10.10 28.10 3.80
CA THR A 237 -8.70 27.95 4.23
C THR A 237 -8.17 26.53 4.05
N HIS A 238 -9.07 25.56 3.86
CA HIS A 238 -8.72 24.15 3.77
C HIS A 238 -8.43 23.74 2.32
N PHE A 239 -7.46 22.85 2.14
CA PHE A 239 -7.07 22.30 0.82
C PHE A 239 -6.76 23.34 -0.27
N PRO A 240 -5.89 24.34 -0.02
CA PRO A 240 -5.66 25.50 -0.91
C PRO A 240 -5.04 25.16 -2.28
N ARG A 241 -4.68 23.90 -2.55
CA ARG A 241 -4.08 23.44 -3.82
C ARG A 241 -4.89 22.33 -4.48
N LEU A 242 -6.11 22.09 -4.03
CA LEU A 242 -6.93 20.99 -4.52
C LEU A 242 -7.34 21.26 -5.98
N GLN A 243 -6.99 20.33 -6.87
CA GLN A 243 -7.25 20.39 -8.30
C GLN A 243 -8.29 19.35 -8.74
N ARG A 244 -8.51 18.32 -7.91
CA ARG A 244 -9.42 17.24 -8.25
C ARG A 244 -10.02 16.59 -7.01
N LEU A 245 -11.34 16.67 -6.94
CA LEU A 245 -12.14 15.95 -5.96
C LEU A 245 -12.94 14.84 -6.66
N ILE A 246 -12.90 13.63 -6.12
CA ILE A 246 -13.79 12.54 -6.52
C ILE A 246 -14.50 12.04 -5.27
N ILE A 247 -15.83 12.07 -5.29
CA ILE A 247 -16.68 11.45 -4.27
C ILE A 247 -17.48 10.35 -4.93
N ARG A 248 -17.38 9.13 -4.41
CA ARG A 248 -18.09 7.96 -4.96
C ARG A 248 -18.65 7.11 -3.84
N SER A 249 -19.92 6.75 -3.95
CA SER A 249 -20.59 5.82 -3.01
C SER A 249 -20.56 6.28 -1.55
N CYS A 250 -20.48 7.59 -1.29
CA CYS A 250 -20.64 8.19 0.03
C CYS A 250 -22.12 8.51 0.30
N TYR A 251 -22.94 7.47 0.43
CA TYR A 251 -24.42 7.62 0.40
C TYR A 251 -25.04 8.39 1.57
N LYS A 252 -24.30 8.60 2.67
CA LYS A 252 -24.78 9.36 3.84
C LYS A 252 -24.28 10.81 3.89
N LEU A 253 -23.36 11.20 2.99
CA LEU A 253 -22.83 12.55 2.97
C LEU A 253 -23.95 13.51 2.58
N GLU A 254 -24.31 14.43 3.47
CA GLU A 254 -25.46 15.33 3.28
C GLU A 254 -25.17 16.43 2.26
N GLU A 255 -23.96 17.00 2.33
CA GLU A 255 -23.55 18.11 1.46
C GLU A 255 -22.06 18.03 1.11
N ILE A 256 -21.72 18.61 -0.03
CA ILE A 256 -20.34 18.93 -0.40
C ILE A 256 -20.17 20.42 -0.12
N PRO A 257 -19.23 20.83 0.76
CA PRO A 257 -19.04 22.24 1.07
C PRO A 257 -18.74 23.06 -0.19
N SER A 258 -19.48 24.15 -0.35
CA SER A 258 -19.44 25.01 -1.53
C SER A 258 -18.09 25.69 -1.74
N CYS A 259 -17.32 25.91 -0.67
CA CYS A 259 -15.94 26.41 -0.71
C CYS A 259 -14.98 25.53 -1.51
N ILE A 260 -15.29 24.24 -1.69
CA ILE A 260 -14.50 23.33 -2.53
C ILE A 260 -14.91 23.42 -4.01
N GLY A 261 -15.97 24.16 -4.34
CA GLY A 261 -16.48 24.28 -5.70
C GLY A 261 -15.55 25.03 -6.66
N ASP A 262 -14.68 25.89 -6.13
CA ASP A 262 -13.74 26.72 -6.91
C ASP A 262 -12.40 26.00 -7.13
N ILE A 263 -12.46 24.76 -7.60
CA ILE A 263 -11.28 23.98 -8.00
C ILE A 263 -10.84 24.43 -9.40
N ASP A 264 -9.73 25.16 -9.47
CA ASP A 264 -9.04 25.58 -10.72
C ASP A 264 -8.26 24.43 -11.41
#